data_AF-A0A1W6C1G6-F1
#
_entry.id   AF-A0A1W6C1G6-F1
#
_cell.length_a   1.000
_cell.length_b   1.000
_cell.length_c   1.000
_cell.angle_alpha   90.00
_cell.angle_beta   90.00
_cell.angle_gamma   90.00
#
_symmetry.space_group_name_H-M   'P 1'
#
loop_
_entity.id
_entity.type
_entity.pdbx_description
1 polymer ?
#
loop_
_entity_poly.entity_id
_entity_poly.type
_entity_poly.pdbx_seq_one_letter_code
_entity_poly.pdbx_strand_id
1 'polypeptide(L)'
;MKKGAIIFLTGLLALSSLPSMAADSPSVQVGFSPEGSAQTLVIGAIDSAKSSIRMMAYSFTAMDIMQALVKAKNRGVDVKIVIDERGNRNDVSHRAMKFIVKNDIPLRVDSDFPIQHDKVMIIDERSVQTGSFNYTKAAESKNSENAVVIWNMPQLAKPYLEHWEDRWNRGEDYK
;
A
#
# COMPACT_ATOMS: atom_id res chain seq x y z
N MET A 1 0.73 -81.21 -7.04
CA MET A 1 0.98 -80.05 -7.92
C MET A 1 0.19 -78.86 -7.37
N LYS A 2 0.88 -77.85 -6.81
CA LYS A 2 0.27 -76.71 -6.11
C LYS A 2 -0.19 -75.65 -7.13
N LYS A 3 -1.45 -75.21 -7.03
CA LYS A 3 -2.00 -74.10 -7.83
C LYS A 3 -1.61 -72.78 -7.17
N GLY A 4 -0.88 -71.92 -7.88
CA GLY A 4 -0.55 -70.56 -7.45
C GLY A 4 -1.70 -69.59 -7.76
N ALA A 5 -2.04 -68.74 -6.80
CA ALA A 5 -3.00 -67.65 -6.98
C ALA A 5 -2.23 -66.37 -7.37
N ILE A 6 -2.67 -65.73 -8.46
CA ILE A 6 -2.16 -64.43 -8.90
C ILE A 6 -3.07 -63.36 -8.27
N ILE A 7 -2.49 -62.49 -7.44
CA ILE A 7 -3.17 -61.33 -6.85
C ILE A 7 -2.86 -60.12 -7.73
N PHE A 8 -3.88 -59.58 -8.41
CA PHE A 8 -3.80 -58.29 -9.08
C PHE A 8 -4.04 -57.17 -8.06
N LEU A 9 -2.99 -56.41 -7.77
CA LEU A 9 -3.07 -55.20 -6.95
C LEU A 9 -3.35 -54.01 -7.88
N THR A 10 -4.63 -53.64 -8.02
CA THR A 10 -5.02 -52.39 -8.70
C THR A 10 -4.69 -51.21 -7.78
N GLY A 11 -3.58 -50.52 -8.02
CA GLY A 11 -3.24 -49.27 -7.35
C GLY A 11 -4.14 -48.14 -7.82
N LEU A 12 -4.93 -47.57 -6.91
CA LEU A 12 -5.73 -46.38 -7.14
C LEU A 12 -4.81 -45.15 -6.99
N LEU A 13 -4.39 -44.52 -8.10
CA LEU A 13 -3.70 -43.22 -8.04
C LEU A 13 -4.71 -42.13 -7.66
N ALA A 14 -4.65 -41.65 -6.42
CA ALA A 14 -5.34 -40.44 -6.02
C ALA A 14 -4.58 -39.22 -6.59
N LEU A 15 -5.08 -38.62 -7.67
CA LEU A 15 -4.64 -37.28 -8.08
C LEU A 15 -5.19 -36.26 -7.07
N SER A 16 -4.36 -35.83 -6.14
CA SER A 16 -4.67 -34.67 -5.31
C SER A 16 -4.55 -33.40 -6.17
N SER A 17 -5.68 -32.80 -6.55
CA SER A 17 -5.71 -31.47 -7.15
C SER A 17 -5.29 -30.44 -6.09
N LEU A 18 -4.04 -29.98 -6.17
CA LEU A 18 -3.63 -28.80 -5.41
C LEU A 18 -4.48 -27.61 -5.89
N PRO A 19 -5.10 -26.83 -4.98
CA PRO A 19 -5.82 -25.64 -5.38
C PRO A 19 -4.83 -24.68 -6.05
N SER A 20 -5.08 -24.40 -7.33
CA SER A 20 -4.41 -23.30 -8.01
C SER A 20 -4.82 -22.02 -7.29
N MET A 21 -3.87 -21.38 -6.60
CA MET A 21 -4.06 -20.01 -6.13
C MET A 21 -4.15 -19.15 -7.39
N ALA A 22 -5.36 -18.91 -7.88
CA ALA A 22 -5.58 -17.95 -8.94
C ALA A 22 -5.13 -16.60 -8.41
N ALA A 23 -3.96 -16.13 -8.84
CA ALA A 23 -3.54 -14.77 -8.58
C ALA A 23 -4.61 -13.84 -9.18
N ASP A 24 -5.16 -12.94 -8.36
CA ASP A 24 -6.15 -11.97 -8.83
C ASP A 24 -5.65 -11.27 -10.11
N SER A 25 -6.53 -11.14 -11.10
CA SER A 25 -6.16 -10.52 -12.38
C SER A 25 -5.77 -9.05 -12.19
N PRO A 26 -4.80 -8.53 -12.96
CA PRO A 26 -4.51 -7.12 -13.03
C PRO A 26 -5.74 -6.28 -13.35
N SER A 27 -5.94 -5.16 -12.66
CA SER A 27 -7.00 -4.20 -12.95
C SER A 27 -6.62 -2.78 -12.56
N VAL A 28 -7.33 -1.80 -13.08
CA VAL A 28 -7.10 -0.37 -12.77
C VAL A 28 -8.41 0.27 -12.35
N GLN A 29 -8.35 1.07 -11.29
CA GLN A 29 -9.44 1.94 -10.86
C GLN A 29 -8.95 3.39 -10.83
N VAL A 30 -9.86 4.32 -11.09
CA VAL A 30 -9.61 5.76 -11.00
C VAL A 30 -10.72 6.41 -10.18
N GLY A 31 -10.34 7.41 -9.40
CA GLY A 31 -11.23 8.32 -8.72
C GLY A 31 -10.77 9.76 -8.91
N PHE A 32 -11.70 10.69 -8.81
CA PHE A 32 -11.48 12.11 -8.99
C PHE A 32 -11.95 12.91 -7.77
N SER A 33 -11.35 14.09 -7.62
CA SER A 33 -11.77 15.15 -6.71
C SER A 33 -12.17 16.39 -7.53
N PRO A 34 -13.09 17.22 -7.03
CA PRO A 34 -13.72 17.18 -5.70
C PRO A 34 -14.93 16.24 -5.61
N GLU A 35 -15.17 15.36 -6.60
CA GLU A 35 -16.32 14.44 -6.63
C GLU A 35 -16.31 13.41 -5.48
N GLY A 36 -15.18 13.24 -4.78
CA GLY A 36 -15.02 12.37 -3.61
C GLY A 36 -14.65 10.92 -3.92
N SER A 37 -14.68 10.53 -5.21
CA SER A 37 -14.31 9.18 -5.63
C SER A 37 -12.81 8.90 -5.46
N ALA A 38 -11.94 9.92 -5.58
CA ALA A 38 -10.51 9.77 -5.30
C ALA A 38 -10.24 9.41 -3.83
N GLN A 39 -10.84 10.13 -2.89
CA GLN A 39 -10.72 9.84 -1.45
C GLN A 39 -11.22 8.43 -1.13
N THR A 40 -12.41 8.07 -1.66
CA THR A 40 -12.99 6.74 -1.48
C THR A 40 -12.05 5.65 -1.98
N LEU A 41 -11.45 5.85 -3.15
CA LEU A 41 -10.50 4.90 -3.74
C LEU A 41 -9.21 4.79 -2.91
N VAL A 42 -8.64 5.91 -2.45
CA VAL A 42 -7.42 5.93 -1.63
C VAL A 42 -7.63 5.21 -0.29
N ILE A 43 -8.75 5.48 0.41
CA ILE A 43 -9.08 4.79 1.66
C ILE A 43 -9.37 3.30 1.41
N GLY A 44 -10.13 2.98 0.36
CA GLY A 44 -10.39 1.59 -0.04
C GLY A 44 -9.11 0.82 -0.35
N ALA A 45 -8.11 1.48 -0.93
CA ALA A 45 -6.79 0.90 -1.16
C ALA A 45 -6.08 0.51 0.14
N ILE A 46 -6.07 1.41 1.13
CA ILE A 46 -5.50 1.14 2.47
C ILE A 46 -6.28 0.03 3.18
N ASP A 47 -7.60 0.01 3.08
CA ASP A 47 -8.45 -0.99 3.71
C ASP A 47 -8.32 -2.38 3.09
N SER A 48 -7.94 -2.46 1.81
CA SER A 48 -7.69 -3.72 1.12
C SER A 48 -6.44 -4.46 1.63
N ALA A 49 -5.41 -3.71 2.07
CA ALA A 49 -4.09 -4.23 2.41
C ALA A 49 -4.14 -5.36 3.45
N LYS A 50 -3.38 -6.43 3.20
CA LYS A 50 -3.31 -7.65 4.01
C LYS A 50 -1.95 -7.89 4.64
N SER A 51 -0.86 -7.44 4.02
CA SER A 51 0.51 -7.72 4.47
C SER A 51 1.35 -6.45 4.65
N SER A 52 1.35 -5.53 3.69
CA SER A 52 2.23 -4.35 3.76
C SER A 52 1.68 -3.11 3.09
N ILE A 53 2.07 -1.94 3.62
CA ILE A 53 1.94 -0.64 2.96
C ILE A 53 3.28 0.07 3.02
N ARG A 54 3.72 0.59 1.87
CA ARG A 54 4.88 1.48 1.74
C ARG A 54 4.40 2.78 1.11
N MET A 55 4.44 3.86 1.87
CA MET A 55 3.87 5.14 1.47
C MET A 55 4.97 6.18 1.23
N MET A 56 4.80 6.97 0.17
CA MET A 56 5.53 8.21 -0.10
C MET A 56 4.54 9.35 -0.20
N ALA A 57 4.79 10.45 0.52
CA ALA A 57 3.88 11.59 0.53
C ALA A 57 4.61 12.92 0.47
N TYR A 58 4.14 13.80 -0.42
CA TYR A 58 4.48 15.21 -0.38
C TYR A 58 3.80 15.92 0.79
N SER A 59 2.51 16.25 0.69
CA SER A 59 1.77 16.88 1.78
C SER A 59 1.00 15.85 2.60
N PHE A 60 1.23 15.83 3.93
CA PHE A 60 0.76 14.77 4.83
C PHE A 60 -0.09 15.34 5.98
N THR A 61 -1.39 15.56 5.73
CA THR A 61 -2.28 16.26 6.69
C THR A 61 -3.68 15.66 6.88
N ALA A 62 -4.15 14.79 5.99
CA ALA A 62 -5.49 14.22 6.01
C ALA A 62 -5.69 13.18 7.14
N MET A 63 -6.40 13.54 8.20
CA MET A 63 -6.48 12.71 9.41
C MET A 63 -7.28 11.41 9.27
N ASP A 64 -8.26 11.40 8.39
CA ASP A 64 -9.00 10.21 7.96
C ASP A 64 -8.10 9.21 7.23
N ILE A 65 -7.17 9.68 6.40
CA ILE A 65 -6.16 8.81 5.77
C ILE A 65 -5.22 8.25 6.83
N MET A 66 -4.78 9.08 7.79
CA MET A 66 -3.94 8.60 8.91
C MET A 66 -4.67 7.56 9.77
N GLN A 67 -5.96 7.77 10.02
CA GLN A 67 -6.81 6.81 10.71
C GLN A 67 -6.95 5.50 9.93
N ALA A 68 -7.07 5.54 8.59
CA ALA A 68 -7.09 4.35 7.76
C ALA A 68 -5.76 3.58 7.84
N LEU A 69 -4.61 4.27 7.82
CA LEU A 69 -3.29 3.65 7.98
C LEU A 69 -3.12 2.98 9.35
N VAL A 70 -3.58 3.65 10.43
CA VAL A 70 -3.60 3.06 11.77
C VAL A 70 -4.55 1.86 11.85
N LYS A 71 -5.71 1.90 11.20
CA LYS A 71 -6.58 0.73 11.09
C LYS A 71 -5.89 -0.41 10.38
N ALA A 72 -5.16 -0.17 9.29
CA ALA A 72 -4.37 -1.19 8.60
C ALA A 72 -3.30 -1.79 9.52
N LYS A 73 -2.52 -0.96 10.22
CA LYS A 73 -1.55 -1.39 11.23
C LYS A 73 -2.19 -2.28 12.29
N ASN A 74 -3.35 -1.90 12.81
CA ASN A 74 -4.09 -2.65 13.82
C ASN A 74 -4.63 -4.00 13.30
N ARG A 75 -4.82 -4.15 11.97
CA ARG A 75 -5.11 -5.46 11.34
C ARG A 75 -3.88 -6.34 11.19
N GLY A 76 -2.68 -5.86 11.53
CA GLY A 76 -1.41 -6.56 11.40
C GLY A 76 -0.62 -6.23 10.12
N VAL A 77 -1.07 -5.24 9.33
CA VAL A 77 -0.34 -4.80 8.13
C VAL A 77 0.96 -4.09 8.53
N ASP A 78 2.07 -4.43 7.88
CA ASP A 78 3.34 -3.72 8.04
C ASP A 78 3.32 -2.40 7.26
N VAL A 79 3.00 -1.31 7.96
CA VAL A 79 2.92 0.04 7.38
C VAL A 79 4.21 0.81 7.65
N LYS A 80 4.83 1.38 6.60
CA LYS A 80 5.97 2.30 6.71
C LYS A 80 5.80 3.49 5.77
N ILE A 81 6.19 4.68 6.23
CA ILE A 81 5.89 5.95 5.56
C ILE A 81 7.15 6.82 5.46
N VAL A 82 7.48 7.32 4.27
CA VAL A 82 8.49 8.38 4.08
C VAL A 82 7.82 9.60 3.46
N ILE A 83 8.08 10.79 4.00
CA ILE A 83 7.43 12.03 3.55
C ILE A 83 8.44 13.15 3.32
N ASP A 84 8.05 14.12 2.49
CA ASP A 84 8.81 15.35 2.30
C ASP A 84 8.97 16.13 3.61
N GLU A 85 10.19 16.52 3.96
CA GLU A 85 10.45 17.25 5.20
C GLU A 85 9.89 18.69 5.13
N ARG A 86 10.23 19.41 4.05
CA ARG A 86 9.99 20.87 3.95
C ARG A 86 8.51 21.21 3.87
N GLY A 87 7.73 20.40 3.16
CA GLY A 87 6.29 20.52 2.99
C GLY A 87 5.48 20.16 4.23
N ASN A 88 6.10 19.60 5.28
CA ASN A 88 5.41 19.09 6.47
C ASN A 88 5.79 19.77 7.79
N ARG A 89 6.33 21.00 7.74
CA ARG A 89 6.70 21.80 8.93
C ARG A 89 5.55 22.56 9.59
N ASN A 90 4.33 22.46 9.07
CA ASN A 90 3.18 23.16 9.63
C ASN A 90 2.49 22.33 10.74
N ASP A 91 1.72 22.99 11.61
CA ASP A 91 1.08 22.35 12.77
C ASP A 91 0.13 21.19 12.40
N VAL A 92 -0.53 21.28 11.24
CA VAL A 92 -1.46 20.24 10.78
C VAL A 92 -0.68 18.98 10.38
N SER A 93 0.43 19.14 9.65
CA SER A 93 1.35 18.06 9.32
C SER A 93 1.95 17.45 10.59
N HIS A 94 2.46 18.26 11.52
CA HIS A 94 2.99 17.74 12.79
C HIS A 94 1.96 16.95 13.59
N ARG A 95 0.67 17.34 13.56
CA ARG A 95 -0.41 16.56 14.19
C ARG A 95 -0.57 15.19 13.53
N ALA A 96 -0.56 15.13 12.20
CA ALA A 96 -0.64 13.88 11.45
C ALA A 96 0.56 12.96 11.74
N MET A 97 1.76 13.51 11.68
CA MET A 97 3.00 12.80 11.95
C MET A 97 3.03 12.24 13.37
N LYS A 98 2.68 13.07 14.38
CA LYS A 98 2.57 12.64 15.79
C LYS A 98 1.53 11.55 15.98
N PHE A 99 0.39 11.64 15.30
CA PHE A 99 -0.64 10.60 15.36
C PHE A 99 -0.13 9.25 14.83
N ILE A 100 0.62 9.26 13.73
CA ILE A 100 1.20 8.06 13.13
C ILE A 100 2.23 7.39 14.04
N VAL A 101 3.23 8.15 14.53
CA VAL A 101 4.28 7.57 15.37
C VAL A 101 3.76 7.12 16.74
N LYS A 102 2.75 7.81 17.29
CA LYS A 102 2.06 7.38 18.52
C LYS A 102 1.34 6.03 18.37
N ASN A 103 1.01 5.62 17.14
CA ASN A 103 0.38 4.33 16.84
C ASN A 103 1.38 3.33 16.23
N ASP A 104 2.67 3.45 16.57
CA ASP A 104 3.73 2.48 16.23
C ASP A 104 3.89 2.21 14.72
N ILE A 105 3.63 3.23 13.90
CA ILE A 105 3.92 3.22 12.46
C ILE A 105 5.24 3.97 12.24
N PRO A 106 6.29 3.28 11.74
CA PRO A 106 7.54 3.93 11.35
C PRO A 106 7.30 5.00 10.29
N LEU A 107 7.75 6.21 10.62
CA LEU A 107 7.65 7.40 9.78
C LEU A 107 9.04 8.03 9.65
N ARG A 108 9.44 8.33 8.41
CA ARG A 108 10.65 9.08 8.10
C ARG A 108 10.34 10.37 7.36
N VAL A 109 11.18 11.36 7.57
CA VAL A 109 11.19 12.62 6.80
C VAL A 109 12.42 12.65 5.91
N ASP A 110 12.22 12.90 4.62
CA ASP A 110 13.29 13.01 3.62
C ASP A 110 13.52 14.48 3.28
N SER A 111 14.77 14.92 3.40
CA SER A 111 15.21 16.28 3.11
C SER A 111 16.33 16.34 2.06
N ASP A 112 16.73 15.20 1.50
CA ASP A 112 17.78 15.09 0.47
C ASP A 112 17.35 15.74 -0.85
N PHE A 113 16.04 15.78 -1.11
CA PHE A 113 15.48 16.40 -2.31
C PHE A 113 14.99 17.82 -2.03
N PRO A 114 15.00 18.71 -3.05
CA PRO A 114 14.31 20.00 -2.94
C PRO A 114 12.82 19.83 -2.60
N ILE A 115 12.20 18.80 -3.20
CA ILE A 115 10.82 18.36 -2.95
C ILE A 115 10.75 16.84 -3.21
N GLN A 116 10.34 16.05 -2.22
CA GLN A 116 9.85 14.68 -2.43
C GLN A 116 8.37 14.75 -2.84
N HIS A 117 8.10 14.82 -4.14
CA HIS A 117 6.77 15.18 -4.65
C HIS A 117 5.81 13.99 -4.87
N ASP A 118 6.17 12.80 -4.42
CA ASP A 118 5.39 11.59 -4.63
C ASP A 118 4.08 11.57 -3.83
N LYS A 119 3.05 10.95 -4.40
CA LYS A 119 1.80 10.60 -3.72
C LYS A 119 1.48 9.14 -4.03
N VAL A 120 2.22 8.25 -3.40
CA VAL A 120 2.27 6.83 -3.76
C VAL A 120 2.05 5.95 -2.55
N MET A 121 1.28 4.87 -2.75
CA MET A 121 1.29 3.72 -1.84
C MET A 121 1.53 2.43 -2.62
N ILE A 122 2.53 1.66 -2.21
CA ILE A 122 2.71 0.28 -2.62
C ILE A 122 2.01 -0.61 -1.59
N ILE A 123 1.08 -1.44 -2.04
CA ILE A 123 0.19 -2.26 -1.21
C ILE A 123 0.49 -3.73 -1.48
N ASP A 124 0.78 -4.46 -0.41
CA ASP A 124 1.08 -5.90 -0.40
C ASP A 124 2.13 -6.32 -1.44
N GLU A 125 3.08 -5.41 -1.74
CA GLU A 125 4.14 -5.55 -2.75
C GLU A 125 3.64 -5.92 -4.17
N ARG A 126 2.34 -5.73 -4.44
CA ARG A 126 1.70 -6.15 -5.69
C ARG A 126 0.81 -5.09 -6.35
N SER A 127 0.37 -4.09 -5.59
CA SER A 127 -0.52 -3.04 -6.09
C SER A 127 0.07 -1.66 -5.82
N VAL A 128 -0.28 -0.69 -6.65
CA VAL A 128 0.23 0.69 -6.52
C VAL A 128 -0.93 1.67 -6.62
N GLN A 129 -1.08 2.52 -5.62
CA GLN A 129 -1.84 3.77 -5.72
C GLN A 129 -0.89 4.90 -6.12
N THR A 130 -1.29 5.72 -7.09
CA THR A 130 -0.60 6.96 -7.47
C THR A 130 -1.59 8.00 -8.03
N GLY A 131 -1.10 9.18 -8.41
CA GLY A 131 -1.91 10.26 -9.01
C GLY A 131 -1.45 11.65 -8.58
N SER A 132 -2.29 12.65 -8.81
CA SER A 132 -2.05 14.02 -8.33
C SER A 132 -2.44 14.21 -6.86
N PHE A 133 -3.33 13.35 -6.36
CA PHE A 133 -3.96 13.41 -5.04
C PHE A 133 -2.95 13.44 -3.89
N ASN A 134 -2.73 14.62 -3.31
CA ASN A 134 -2.00 14.74 -2.03
C ASN A 134 -2.86 14.21 -0.88
N TYR A 135 -2.22 13.71 0.19
CA TYR A 135 -2.93 13.20 1.37
C TYR A 135 -3.36 14.36 2.28
N THR A 136 -4.27 15.20 1.78
CA THR A 136 -4.73 16.46 2.39
C THR A 136 -6.23 16.68 2.18
N LYS A 137 -6.86 17.45 3.06
CA LYS A 137 -8.27 17.83 2.91
C LYS A 137 -8.58 18.63 1.64
N ALA A 138 -7.61 19.42 1.14
CA ALA A 138 -7.80 20.17 -0.09
C ALA A 138 -7.88 19.25 -1.31
N ALA A 139 -7.00 18.25 -1.40
CA ALA A 139 -7.03 17.26 -2.45
C ALA A 139 -8.29 16.38 -2.42
N GLU A 140 -8.87 16.14 -1.24
CA GLU A 140 -10.12 15.39 -1.10
C GLU A 140 -11.35 16.14 -1.64
N SER A 141 -11.47 17.44 -1.34
CA SER A 141 -12.76 18.13 -1.39
C SER A 141 -12.77 19.47 -2.11
N LYS A 142 -11.61 19.96 -2.57
CA LYS A 142 -11.48 21.31 -3.17
C LYS A 142 -10.80 21.29 -4.53
N ASN A 143 -9.66 20.63 -4.63
CA ASN A 143 -8.87 20.61 -5.84
C ASN A 143 -9.47 19.66 -6.89
N SER A 144 -9.19 19.95 -8.16
CA SER A 144 -9.32 18.95 -9.21
C SER A 144 -8.14 17.99 -9.13
N GLU A 145 -8.40 16.73 -8.81
CA GLU A 145 -7.34 15.71 -8.63
C GLU A 145 -7.75 14.39 -9.27
N ASN A 146 -6.76 13.55 -9.57
CA ASN A 146 -6.97 12.15 -9.86
C ASN A 146 -6.20 11.27 -8.88
N ALA A 147 -6.80 10.14 -8.50
CA ALA A 147 -6.16 9.01 -7.85
C ALA A 147 -6.38 7.77 -8.71
N VAL A 148 -5.33 6.99 -8.94
CA VAL A 148 -5.36 5.73 -9.69
C VAL A 148 -4.85 4.64 -8.78
N VAL A 149 -5.51 3.48 -8.79
CA VAL A 149 -5.00 2.26 -8.17
C VAL A 149 -4.85 1.19 -9.23
N ILE A 150 -3.64 0.66 -9.34
CA ILE A 150 -3.25 -0.40 -10.26
C ILE A 150 -3.07 -1.66 -9.41
N TRP A 151 -4.04 -2.57 -9.53
CA TRP A 151 -4.15 -3.76 -8.71
C TRP A 151 -3.41 -4.94 -9.32
N ASN A 152 -2.79 -5.76 -8.46
CA ASN A 152 -2.29 -7.09 -8.81
C ASN A 152 -1.27 -7.10 -9.96
N MET A 153 -0.38 -6.10 -9.98
CA MET A 153 0.73 -5.99 -10.92
C MET A 153 2.08 -5.95 -10.18
N PRO A 154 2.58 -7.07 -9.64
CA PRO A 154 3.87 -7.13 -8.94
C PRO A 154 5.05 -6.55 -9.74
N GLN A 155 5.04 -6.74 -11.06
CA GLN A 155 6.04 -6.19 -11.98
C GLN A 155 6.07 -4.66 -12.02
N LEU A 156 4.95 -4.00 -11.72
CA LEU A 156 4.88 -2.56 -11.55
C LEU A 156 5.21 -2.16 -10.11
N ALA A 157 4.73 -2.91 -9.12
CA ALA A 157 4.97 -2.61 -7.70
C ALA A 157 6.46 -2.69 -7.33
N LYS A 158 7.22 -3.61 -7.93
CA LYS A 158 8.65 -3.80 -7.66
C LYS A 158 9.50 -2.53 -7.87
N PRO A 159 9.53 -1.89 -9.05
CA PRO A 159 10.31 -0.66 -9.22
C PRO A 159 9.80 0.50 -8.36
N TYR A 160 8.50 0.56 -8.03
CA TYR A 160 7.99 1.53 -7.05
C TYR A 160 8.50 1.26 -5.63
N LEU A 161 8.65 -0.01 -5.25
CA LEU A 161 9.23 -0.39 -3.97
C LEU A 161 10.71 -0.02 -3.91
N GLU A 162 11.48 -0.31 -4.95
CA GLU A 162 12.89 0.11 -5.05
C GLU A 162 13.03 1.64 -4.95
N HIS A 163 12.11 2.38 -5.58
CA HIS A 163 12.05 3.84 -5.47
C HIS A 163 11.72 4.31 -4.04
N TRP A 164 10.75 3.67 -3.38
CA TRP A 164 10.42 3.94 -1.98
C TRP A 164 11.60 3.64 -1.04
N GLU A 165 12.32 2.54 -1.25
CA GLU A 165 13.47 2.15 -0.44
C GLU A 165 14.60 3.18 -0.50
N ASP A 166 14.89 3.74 -1.67
CA ASP A 166 15.89 4.81 -1.81
C ASP A 166 15.52 6.05 -0.97
N ARG A 167 14.27 6.52 -1.03
CA ARG A 167 13.80 7.65 -0.20
C ARG A 167 13.80 7.31 1.29
N TRP A 168 13.30 6.12 1.63
CA TRP A 168 13.25 5.64 3.01
C TRP A 168 14.65 5.58 3.64
N ASN A 169 15.65 5.09 2.90
CA ASN A 169 17.02 4.95 3.39
C ASN A 169 17.74 6.28 3.58
N ARG A 170 17.33 7.33 2.85
CA ARG A 170 17.81 8.71 2.99
C ARG A 170 17.10 9.48 4.10
N GLY A 171 15.84 9.12 4.37
CA GLY A 171 15.03 9.79 5.38
C GLY A 171 15.50 9.53 6.81
N GLU A 172 15.20 10.48 7.69
CA GLU A 172 15.45 10.41 9.13
C GLU A 172 14.19 10.01 9.88
N ASP A 173 14.33 9.19 10.93
CA ASP A 173 13.19 8.79 11.77
C ASP A 173 12.55 10.01 12.43
N TYR A 174 11.23 10.18 12.26
CA TYR A 174 10.47 11.14 13.03
C TYR A 174 10.12 10.53 14.40
N LYS A 175 10.49 11.22 15.48
CA LYS A 175 10.34 10.77 16.87
C LYS A 175 9.37 11.64 17.65
#